data_AF-A0A1U9QNR3-F1
#
_entry.id   AF-A0A1U9QNR3-F1
#
_cell.length_a   1.000
_cell.length_b   1.000
_cell.length_c   1.000
_cell.angle_alpha   90.00
_cell.angle_beta   90.00
_cell.angle_gamma   90.00
#
_symmetry.space_group_name_H-M   'P 1'
#
loop_
_entity.id
_entity.type
_entity.pdbx_description
1 polymer ?
#
loop_
_entity_poly.entity_id
_entity_poly.type
_entity_poly.pdbx_seq_one_letter_code
_entity_poly.pdbx_strand_id
1 'polypeptide(L)'
;MVSGEPFADRLRRHVFVPLRMTDSHSVDSTTDMPEDARGYVRAYGRVVERAHPRWFTAGGHGVVTTADDLARWLIAQNNGGVGADGRRVVSARSTTTMHTPPEGGNYAMGWSLGEATGGGEPPLQHTGELLTQNAIQVLLPDRRVGIAVVSNTGMVSGDDSAGIADGLRDLAEGRPAEIREPFTMTADRVLAALTLLALGLGLLGAVRSPGWARRAAGRPLWRAGLRTMPYALPVACLVCLADLVGLLMRREGTFGQVVYVWPALVVCVAAAALASTAVIASRGVQVTRAVLRGRRPTGDGPPASGDGADTARGGQAPVVVDRGVGAGQ
;
A
#
# COMPACT_ATOMS: atom_id res chain seq x y z
N MET A 1 27.56 -24.08 -12.88
CA MET A 1 28.50 -22.99 -12.49
C MET A 1 29.88 -23.32 -13.06
N VAL A 2 30.63 -22.32 -13.52
CA VAL A 2 31.95 -22.53 -14.19
C VAL A 2 33.06 -22.93 -13.21
N SER A 3 32.97 -22.56 -11.93
CA SER A 3 34.01 -22.82 -10.92
C SER A 3 33.74 -24.00 -9.97
N GLY A 4 32.51 -24.52 -9.92
CA GLY A 4 32.11 -25.58 -8.96
C GLY A 4 32.02 -25.15 -7.47
N GLU A 5 32.58 -24.00 -7.12
CA GLU A 5 32.54 -23.41 -5.77
C GLU A 5 31.20 -22.70 -5.45
N PRO A 6 30.69 -22.79 -4.19
CA PRO A 6 29.56 -22.00 -3.71
C PRO A 6 29.78 -20.48 -3.89
N PHE A 7 28.74 -19.76 -4.30
CA PHE A 7 28.85 -18.33 -4.61
C PHE A 7 29.30 -17.48 -3.41
N ALA A 8 28.77 -17.78 -2.21
CA ALA A 8 29.14 -17.08 -0.98
C ALA A 8 30.64 -17.24 -0.65
N ASP A 9 31.18 -18.45 -0.79
CA ASP A 9 32.62 -18.73 -0.56
C ASP A 9 33.49 -18.00 -1.57
N ARG A 10 33.03 -17.94 -2.82
CA ARG A 10 33.73 -17.21 -3.88
C ARG A 10 33.78 -15.70 -3.59
N LEU A 11 32.66 -15.09 -3.20
CA LEU A 11 32.64 -13.67 -2.80
C LEU A 11 33.54 -13.41 -1.59
N ARG A 12 33.47 -14.28 -0.57
CA ARG A 12 34.33 -14.19 0.60
C ARG A 12 35.81 -14.21 0.22
N ARG A 13 36.25 -15.20 -0.59
CA ARG A 13 37.66 -15.40 -0.93
C ARG A 13 38.21 -14.34 -1.88
N HIS A 14 37.41 -13.90 -2.86
CA HIS A 14 37.89 -13.06 -3.95
C HIS A 14 37.53 -11.57 -3.81
N VAL A 15 36.58 -11.21 -2.94
CA VAL A 15 36.14 -9.82 -2.75
C VAL A 15 36.26 -9.41 -1.28
N PHE A 16 35.52 -10.05 -0.38
CA PHE A 16 35.37 -9.54 0.99
C PHE A 16 36.69 -9.62 1.77
N VAL A 17 37.33 -10.78 1.83
CA VAL A 17 38.61 -10.94 2.56
C VAL A 17 39.72 -10.05 1.97
N PRO A 18 39.95 -10.01 0.64
CA PRO A 18 40.97 -9.13 0.07
C PRO A 18 40.75 -7.64 0.32
N LEU A 19 39.50 -7.18 0.37
CA LEU A 19 39.15 -5.78 0.66
C LEU A 19 38.96 -5.50 2.16
N ARG A 20 39.20 -6.51 3.01
CA ARG A 20 38.96 -6.48 4.45
C ARG A 20 37.52 -6.13 4.83
N MET A 21 36.55 -6.52 4.02
CA MET A 21 35.13 -6.37 4.32
C MET A 21 34.69 -7.43 5.33
N THR A 22 35.04 -7.24 6.60
CA THR A 22 34.93 -8.26 7.66
C THR A 22 33.51 -8.51 8.14
N ASP A 23 32.61 -7.55 7.93
CA ASP A 23 31.20 -7.60 8.33
C ASP A 23 30.29 -7.94 7.13
N SER A 24 30.91 -8.36 6.01
CA SER A 24 30.23 -8.68 4.76
C SER A 24 30.16 -10.17 4.50
N HIS A 25 28.96 -10.64 4.14
CA HIS A 25 28.71 -12.03 3.78
C HIS A 25 27.55 -12.13 2.77
N SER A 26 27.40 -13.29 2.15
CA SER A 26 26.32 -13.57 1.19
C SER A 26 25.41 -14.64 1.73
N VAL A 27 24.10 -14.41 1.63
CA VAL A 27 23.04 -15.35 2.01
C VAL A 27 22.17 -15.70 0.80
N ASP A 28 21.68 -16.94 0.77
CA ASP A 28 20.82 -17.44 -0.32
C ASP A 28 19.33 -17.21 -0.04
N SER A 29 18.96 -16.96 1.22
CA SER A 29 17.62 -16.62 1.65
C SER A 29 17.64 -15.51 2.71
N THR A 30 16.60 -14.66 2.72
CA THR A 30 16.39 -13.66 3.80
C THR A 30 16.21 -14.29 5.18
N THR A 31 15.86 -15.58 5.25
CA THR A 31 15.79 -16.34 6.52
C THR A 31 17.16 -16.60 7.14
N ASP A 32 18.22 -16.48 6.34
CA ASP A 32 19.60 -16.76 6.76
C ASP A 32 20.33 -15.46 7.10
N MET A 33 19.64 -14.31 7.04
CA MET A 33 20.17 -13.02 7.48
C MET A 33 20.42 -13.03 8.99
N PRO A 34 21.46 -12.32 9.46
CA PRO A 34 21.80 -12.28 10.88
C PRO A 34 20.77 -11.47 11.69
N GLU A 35 20.69 -11.73 13.00
CA GLU A 35 19.69 -11.10 13.89
C GLU A 35 19.83 -9.58 14.03
N ASP A 36 21.04 -9.05 13.78
CA ASP A 36 21.33 -7.62 13.82
C ASP A 36 20.87 -6.88 12.54
N ALA A 37 20.65 -7.61 11.44
CA ALA A 37 20.06 -7.08 10.21
C ALA A 37 18.53 -6.93 10.32
N ARG A 38 18.03 -6.33 11.41
CA ARG A 38 16.58 -6.15 11.64
C ARG A 38 15.95 -5.27 10.57
N GLY A 39 14.73 -5.62 10.19
CA GLY A 39 13.95 -4.91 9.19
C GLY A 39 12.87 -4.02 9.81
N TYR A 40 12.59 -2.87 9.20
CA TYR A 40 11.52 -1.98 9.64
C TYR A 40 10.66 -1.51 8.46
N VAL A 41 9.38 -1.27 8.73
CA VAL A 41 8.47 -0.57 7.81
C VAL A 41 7.99 0.70 8.48
N ARG A 42 7.69 1.74 7.71
CA ARG A 42 7.17 2.99 8.28
C ARG A 42 5.67 3.16 7.98
N ALA A 43 4.95 3.63 9.00
CA ALA A 43 3.55 4.00 8.91
C ALA A 43 3.25 5.11 9.92
N TYR A 44 2.52 6.13 9.49
CA TYR A 44 2.04 7.23 10.34
C TYR A 44 3.16 7.95 11.11
N GLY A 45 4.32 8.17 10.47
CA GLY A 45 5.46 8.83 11.12
C GLY A 45 6.26 7.94 12.07
N ARG A 46 5.95 6.65 12.16
CA ARG A 46 6.63 5.70 13.05
C ARG A 46 7.27 4.58 12.25
N VAL A 47 8.43 4.12 12.72
CA VAL A 47 9.06 2.88 12.26
C VAL A 47 8.59 1.72 13.13
N VAL A 48 8.26 0.60 12.48
CA VAL A 48 7.75 -0.61 13.13
C VAL A 48 8.62 -1.77 12.68
N GLU A 49 9.21 -2.47 13.63
CA GLU A 49 10.02 -3.66 13.36
C GLU A 49 9.16 -4.74 12.67
N ARG A 50 9.72 -5.34 11.62
CA ARG A 50 9.10 -6.43 10.87
C ARG A 50 10.15 -7.44 10.45
N ALA A 51 9.81 -8.72 10.62
CA ALA A 51 10.61 -9.81 10.08
C ALA A 51 10.72 -9.71 8.56
N HIS A 52 11.85 -10.14 8.02
CA HIS A 52 12.01 -10.20 6.57
C HIS A 52 11.06 -11.24 5.98
N PRO A 53 10.29 -10.91 4.92
CA PRO A 53 9.56 -11.93 4.19
C PRO A 53 10.56 -12.92 3.59
N ARG A 54 10.19 -14.21 3.56
CA ARG A 54 11.03 -15.23 2.94
C ARG A 54 11.22 -14.92 1.46
N TRP A 55 12.46 -14.72 1.05
CA TRP A 55 12.84 -14.45 -0.33
C TRP A 55 14.12 -15.18 -0.69
N PHE A 56 14.18 -15.67 -1.93
CA PHE A 56 15.40 -16.20 -2.51
C PHE A 56 16.29 -15.02 -2.93
N THR A 57 17.50 -14.96 -2.40
CA THR A 57 18.42 -13.84 -2.57
C THR A 57 19.69 -14.19 -3.33
N ALA A 58 19.95 -15.47 -3.62
CA ALA A 58 21.22 -15.88 -4.22
C ALA A 58 21.47 -15.22 -5.58
N GLY A 59 22.66 -14.62 -5.75
CA GLY A 59 23.17 -14.07 -7.00
C GLY A 59 22.61 -12.72 -7.44
N GLY A 60 21.31 -12.46 -7.24
CA GLY A 60 20.67 -11.18 -7.55
C GLY A 60 20.57 -10.21 -6.36
N HIS A 61 20.69 -10.73 -5.14
CA HIS A 61 20.66 -10.00 -3.86
C HIS A 61 21.64 -10.69 -2.89
N GLY A 62 21.37 -10.62 -1.59
CA GLY A 62 21.92 -11.55 -0.60
C GLY A 62 23.24 -11.12 0.03
N VAL A 63 23.89 -10.08 -0.47
CA VAL A 63 25.02 -9.47 0.25
C VAL A 63 24.47 -8.67 1.44
N VAL A 64 24.83 -9.10 2.64
CA VAL A 64 24.64 -8.37 3.89
C VAL A 64 25.96 -7.67 4.20
N THR A 65 25.94 -6.36 4.42
CA THR A 65 27.12 -5.51 4.56
C THR A 65 26.85 -4.31 5.47
N THR A 66 27.91 -3.62 5.88
CA THR A 66 27.86 -2.30 6.53
C THR A 66 28.23 -1.19 5.55
N ALA A 67 27.97 0.08 5.92
CA ALA A 67 28.43 1.23 5.15
C ALA A 67 29.97 1.29 5.07
N ASP A 68 30.66 0.92 6.16
CA ASP A 68 32.13 0.92 6.22
C ASP A 68 32.74 -0.11 5.25
N ASP A 69 32.18 -1.32 5.20
CA ASP A 69 32.61 -2.34 4.25
C ASP A 69 32.26 -1.96 2.82
N LEU A 70 31.08 -1.38 2.60
CA LEU A 70 30.69 -0.89 1.28
C LEU A 70 31.60 0.26 0.83
N ALA A 71 32.08 1.11 1.74
CA ALA A 71 33.08 2.13 1.43
C ALA A 71 34.43 1.51 0.99
N ARG A 72 34.87 0.40 1.59
CA ARG A 72 36.07 -0.35 1.14
C ARG A 72 35.91 -0.88 -0.27
N TRP A 73 34.72 -1.39 -0.60
CA TRP A 73 34.35 -1.76 -1.97
C TRP A 73 34.41 -0.57 -2.93
N LEU A 74 33.83 0.57 -2.56
CA LEU A 74 33.83 1.78 -3.39
C LEU A 74 35.23 2.35 -3.62
N ILE A 75 36.13 2.26 -2.63
CA ILE A 75 37.54 2.62 -2.81
C ILE A 75 38.17 1.73 -3.91
N ALA A 76 37.92 0.42 -3.87
CA ALA A 76 38.44 -0.48 -4.89
C ALA A 76 37.88 -0.15 -6.28
N GLN A 77 36.59 0.15 -6.38
CA GLN A 77 35.96 0.56 -7.65
C GLN A 77 36.56 1.86 -8.20
N ASN A 78 36.81 2.84 -7.35
CA ASN A 78 37.37 4.13 -7.75
C ASN A 78 38.87 4.04 -8.13
N ASN A 79 39.58 3.04 -7.59
CA ASN A 79 41.01 2.83 -7.82
C ASN A 79 41.31 1.73 -8.86
N GLY A 80 40.39 1.51 -9.80
CA GLY A 80 40.59 0.54 -10.88
C GLY A 80 40.78 -0.90 -10.39
N GLY A 81 40.07 -1.26 -9.32
CA GLY A 81 40.04 -2.60 -8.71
C GLY A 81 41.04 -2.83 -7.57
N VAL A 82 41.65 -1.77 -7.04
CA VAL A 82 42.68 -1.84 -5.98
C VAL A 82 42.12 -1.30 -4.67
N GLY A 83 42.03 -2.15 -3.64
CA GLY A 83 41.60 -1.76 -2.31
C GLY A 83 42.55 -0.75 -1.63
N ALA A 84 42.11 -0.20 -0.51
CA ALA A 84 42.87 0.81 0.25
C ALA A 84 44.26 0.34 0.69
N ASP A 85 44.47 -0.97 0.87
CA ASP A 85 45.74 -1.58 1.25
C ASP A 85 46.61 -2.02 0.06
N GLY A 86 46.25 -1.61 -1.16
CA GLY A 86 46.98 -1.94 -2.38
C GLY A 86 46.65 -3.30 -2.98
N ARG A 87 45.75 -4.08 -2.36
CA ARG A 87 45.38 -5.41 -2.87
C ARG A 87 44.41 -5.30 -4.03
N ARG A 88 44.71 -5.98 -5.13
CA ARG A 88 43.88 -5.99 -6.35
C ARG A 88 42.87 -7.13 -6.32
N VAL A 89 41.58 -6.81 -6.50
CA VAL A 89 40.49 -7.80 -6.66
C VAL A 89 39.98 -7.91 -8.08
N VAL A 90 40.15 -6.86 -8.87
CA VAL A 90 39.73 -6.82 -10.28
C VAL A 90 40.72 -5.97 -11.10
N SER A 91 40.82 -6.25 -12.40
CA SER A 91 41.71 -5.47 -13.28
C SER A 91 41.13 -4.08 -13.54
N ALA A 92 41.99 -3.10 -13.82
CA ALA A 92 41.55 -1.75 -14.19
C ALA A 92 40.65 -1.78 -15.45
N ARG A 93 41.05 -2.57 -16.46
CA ARG A 93 40.25 -2.80 -17.68
C ARG A 93 38.86 -3.34 -17.34
N SER A 94 38.78 -4.36 -16.49
CA SER A 94 37.51 -4.95 -16.06
C SER A 94 36.66 -3.95 -15.27
N THR A 95 37.28 -3.08 -14.47
CA THR A 95 36.59 -2.00 -13.75
C THR A 95 35.94 -1.02 -14.73
N THR A 96 36.71 -0.54 -15.71
CA THR A 96 36.17 0.32 -16.78
C THR A 96 35.03 -0.37 -17.54
N THR A 97 35.20 -1.64 -17.92
CA THR A 97 34.13 -2.42 -18.57
C THR A 97 32.89 -2.54 -17.69
N MET A 98 33.02 -2.73 -16.37
CA MET A 98 31.88 -2.81 -15.46
C MET A 98 31.10 -1.51 -15.34
N HIS A 99 31.79 -0.37 -15.51
CA HIS A 99 31.22 0.98 -15.37
C HIS A 99 30.69 1.56 -16.68
N THR A 100 31.03 0.98 -17.84
CA THR A 100 30.60 1.48 -19.15
C THR A 100 29.33 0.75 -19.63
N PRO A 101 28.18 1.43 -19.77
CA PRO A 101 27.01 0.84 -20.40
C PRO A 101 27.21 0.66 -21.91
N PRO A 102 26.41 -0.21 -22.57
CA PRO A 102 26.35 -0.24 -24.03
C PRO A 102 25.88 1.11 -24.59
N GLU A 103 26.21 1.40 -25.85
CA GLU A 103 25.81 2.63 -26.53
C GLU A 103 24.29 2.86 -26.44
N GLY A 104 23.89 4.08 -26.05
CA GLY A 104 22.49 4.45 -25.84
C GLY A 104 21.85 3.90 -24.56
N GLY A 105 22.59 3.12 -23.75
CA GLY A 105 22.14 2.58 -22.47
C GLY A 105 22.58 3.41 -21.27
N ASN A 106 21.90 3.22 -20.15
CA ASN A 106 22.25 3.79 -18.84
C ASN A 106 22.54 2.72 -17.78
N TYR A 107 22.69 1.45 -18.17
CA TYR A 107 22.97 0.33 -17.28
C TYR A 107 24.18 -0.46 -17.79
N ALA A 108 25.19 -0.59 -16.94
CA ALA A 108 26.42 -1.33 -17.17
C ALA A 108 26.38 -2.68 -16.45
N MET A 109 27.53 -3.21 -16.01
CA MET A 109 27.57 -4.51 -15.32
C MET A 109 27.31 -4.34 -13.81
N GLY A 110 26.05 -4.11 -13.45
CA GLY A 110 25.65 -3.89 -12.05
C GLY A 110 25.83 -2.44 -11.58
N TRP A 111 25.79 -1.49 -12.51
CA TRP A 111 25.84 -0.05 -12.23
C TRP A 111 24.89 0.68 -13.19
N SER A 112 24.09 1.59 -12.67
CA SER A 112 23.29 2.55 -13.44
C SER A 112 24.03 3.88 -13.53
N LEU A 113 23.92 4.56 -14.67
CA LEU A 113 24.23 5.98 -14.77
C LEU A 113 23.07 6.79 -14.16
N GLY A 114 23.38 7.62 -13.18
CA GLY A 114 22.44 8.60 -12.64
C GLY A 114 22.40 9.88 -13.49
N GLU A 115 21.67 10.88 -13.02
CA GLU A 115 21.57 12.16 -13.72
C GLU A 115 22.83 13.00 -13.48
N ALA A 116 23.43 13.51 -14.57
CA ALA A 116 24.54 14.45 -14.48
C ALA A 116 24.07 15.80 -13.93
N THR A 117 24.83 16.36 -12.99
CA THR A 117 24.60 17.69 -12.40
C THR A 117 25.75 18.62 -12.73
N GLY A 118 25.46 19.89 -13.01
CA GLY A 118 26.49 20.93 -13.14
C GLY A 118 27.54 20.68 -14.24
N GLY A 119 27.21 19.92 -15.28
CA GLY A 119 28.11 19.63 -16.41
C GLY A 119 29.22 18.60 -16.15
N GLY A 120 29.21 17.92 -14.99
CA GLY A 120 30.13 16.80 -14.71
C GLY A 120 29.67 15.48 -15.34
N GLU A 121 30.50 14.44 -15.25
CA GLU A 121 30.10 13.10 -15.70
C GLU A 121 28.91 12.56 -14.86
N PRO A 122 28.01 11.78 -15.48
CA PRO A 122 26.95 11.08 -14.76
C PRO A 122 27.53 10.20 -13.63
N PRO A 123 26.95 10.22 -12.41
CA PRO A 123 27.39 9.34 -11.34
C PRO A 123 27.07 7.88 -11.70
N LEU A 124 27.89 6.95 -11.21
CA LEU A 124 27.54 5.53 -11.22
C LEU A 124 26.83 5.18 -9.92
N GLN A 125 25.73 4.46 -9.99
CA GLN A 125 24.97 4.10 -8.79
C GLN A 125 24.35 2.72 -8.87
N HIS A 126 24.08 2.13 -7.72
CA HIS A 126 23.26 0.91 -7.61
C HIS A 126 22.44 0.96 -6.33
N THR A 127 21.13 0.75 -6.46
CA THR A 127 20.23 0.66 -5.31
C THR A 127 20.07 -0.78 -4.86
N GLY A 128 19.87 -0.99 -3.56
CA GLY A 128 19.49 -2.27 -2.98
C GLY A 128 18.19 -2.08 -2.23
N GLU A 129 17.17 -2.85 -2.59
CA GLU A 129 15.85 -2.71 -1.97
C GLU A 129 15.33 -4.06 -1.51
N LEU A 130 15.06 -4.14 -0.20
CA LEU A 130 14.24 -5.16 0.42
C LEU A 130 12.93 -4.50 0.89
N LEU A 131 11.90 -5.29 1.19
CA LEU A 131 10.65 -4.73 1.74
C LEU A 131 10.82 -4.02 3.09
N THR A 132 11.94 -4.26 3.77
CA THR A 132 12.22 -3.88 5.15
C THR A 132 13.57 -3.17 5.31
N GLN A 133 14.36 -3.04 4.23
CA GLN A 133 15.67 -2.40 4.22
C GLN A 133 15.91 -1.76 2.86
N ASN A 134 16.68 -0.68 2.80
CA ASN A 134 17.12 -0.09 1.55
C ASN A 134 18.56 0.43 1.68
N ALA A 135 19.28 0.44 0.56
CA ALA A 135 20.65 0.90 0.48
C ALA A 135 20.90 1.54 -0.88
N ILE A 136 21.91 2.39 -0.95
CA ILE A 136 22.42 2.93 -2.21
C ILE A 136 23.93 3.09 -2.12
N GLN A 137 24.59 2.80 -3.23
CA GLN A 137 25.99 3.15 -3.44
C GLN A 137 26.10 4.06 -4.64
N VAL A 138 26.93 5.10 -4.53
CA VAL A 138 27.19 6.09 -5.59
C VAL A 138 28.69 6.28 -5.74
N LEU A 139 29.16 6.37 -6.98
CA LEU A 139 30.51 6.79 -7.33
C LEU A 139 30.45 8.05 -8.18
N LEU A 140 31.30 9.01 -7.83
CA LEU A 140 31.58 10.23 -8.58
C LEU A 140 33.01 10.12 -9.12
N PRO A 141 33.23 9.49 -10.30
CA PRO A 141 34.57 9.18 -10.79
C PRO A 141 35.47 10.43 -10.92
N ASP A 142 34.94 11.51 -11.49
CA ASP A 142 35.63 12.79 -11.68
C ASP A 142 36.18 13.38 -10.38
N ARG A 143 35.49 13.13 -9.27
CA ARG A 143 35.81 13.68 -7.94
C ARG A 143 36.52 12.67 -7.05
N ARG A 144 36.66 11.42 -7.49
CA ARG A 144 37.17 10.30 -6.69
C ARG A 144 36.42 10.11 -5.36
N VAL A 145 35.11 10.34 -5.37
CA VAL A 145 34.24 10.20 -4.20
C VAL A 145 33.36 8.97 -4.36
N GLY A 146 33.26 8.17 -3.29
CA GLY A 146 32.28 7.10 -3.15
C GLY A 146 31.38 7.37 -1.96
N ILE A 147 30.09 7.13 -2.13
CA ILE A 147 29.06 7.30 -1.10
C ILE A 147 28.38 5.94 -0.89
N ALA A 148 28.35 5.49 0.36
CA ALA A 148 27.65 4.28 0.78
C ALA A 148 26.61 4.66 1.84
N VAL A 149 25.34 4.36 1.57
CA VAL A 149 24.25 4.53 2.54
C VAL A 149 23.50 3.23 2.66
N VAL A 150 23.36 2.73 3.89
CA VAL A 150 22.56 1.55 4.23
C VAL A 150 21.56 1.94 5.30
N SER A 151 20.31 1.51 5.14
CA SER A 151 19.24 1.79 6.10
C SER A 151 18.36 0.56 6.27
N ASN A 152 17.80 0.44 7.46
CA ASN A 152 16.92 -0.66 7.82
C ASN A 152 15.43 -0.28 7.73
N THR A 153 15.08 0.65 6.83
CA THR A 153 13.70 1.06 6.57
C THR A 153 13.20 0.53 5.22
N GLY A 154 11.92 0.15 5.15
CA GLY A 154 11.34 -0.51 3.98
C GLY A 154 11.15 0.37 2.73
N MET A 155 11.09 -0.28 1.57
CA MET A 155 11.10 0.26 0.19
C MET A 155 10.25 1.53 -0.06
N VAL A 156 8.92 1.47 0.03
CA VAL A 156 8.07 2.65 -0.28
C VAL A 156 8.01 3.65 0.87
N SER A 157 8.34 3.21 2.07
CA SER A 157 8.60 4.15 3.14
C SER A 157 9.89 4.93 2.84
N GLY A 158 10.91 4.29 2.28
CA GLY A 158 12.34 4.62 2.39
C GLY A 158 13.05 4.87 1.06
N ASP A 159 12.77 6.03 0.49
CA ASP A 159 13.77 6.76 -0.29
C ASP A 159 14.81 7.42 0.64
N ASP A 160 14.96 6.94 1.89
CA ASP A 160 15.82 7.55 2.91
C ASP A 160 17.29 7.43 2.47
N SER A 161 17.74 6.24 2.07
CA SER A 161 19.14 6.08 1.64
C SER A 161 19.41 6.88 0.37
N ALA A 162 18.47 6.91 -0.58
CA ALA A 162 18.58 7.71 -1.79
C ALA A 162 18.63 9.22 -1.47
N GLY A 163 17.71 9.73 -0.65
CA GLY A 163 17.69 11.14 -0.24
C GLY A 163 18.92 11.55 0.58
N ILE A 164 19.42 10.67 1.45
CA ILE A 164 20.69 10.89 2.16
C ILE A 164 21.86 10.91 1.16
N ALA A 165 21.89 9.99 0.20
CA ALA A 165 22.95 9.94 -0.82
C ALA A 165 22.91 11.17 -1.73
N ASP A 166 21.73 11.67 -2.10
CA ASP A 166 21.56 12.92 -2.86
C ASP A 166 22.13 14.10 -2.07
N GLY A 167 21.80 14.23 -0.78
CA GLY A 167 22.36 15.27 0.07
C GLY A 167 23.88 15.16 0.25
N LEU A 168 24.41 13.94 0.42
CA LEU A 168 25.86 13.70 0.49
C LEU A 168 26.56 14.01 -0.83
N ARG A 169 25.91 13.72 -1.97
CA ARG A 169 26.37 14.08 -3.30
C ARG A 169 26.41 15.59 -3.45
N ASP A 170 25.33 16.30 -3.08
CA ASP A 170 25.30 17.77 -3.13
C ASP A 170 26.47 18.37 -2.35
N LEU A 171 26.73 17.89 -1.14
CA LEU A 171 27.88 18.32 -0.33
C LEU A 171 29.22 18.01 -1.01
N ALA A 172 29.38 16.82 -1.60
CA ALA A 172 30.58 16.44 -2.34
C ALA A 172 30.80 17.30 -3.60
N GLU A 173 29.74 17.90 -4.14
CA GLU A 173 29.77 18.82 -5.28
C GLU A 173 29.89 20.29 -4.84
N GLY A 174 29.96 20.59 -3.54
CA GLY A 174 30.02 21.94 -3.00
C GLY A 174 28.69 22.70 -3.02
N ARG A 175 27.57 21.98 -3.21
CA ARG A 175 26.20 22.50 -3.16
C ARG A 175 25.63 22.31 -1.75
N PRO A 176 24.70 23.17 -1.30
CA PRO A 176 23.99 22.92 -0.05
C PRO A 176 23.16 21.64 -0.17
N ALA A 177 23.22 20.77 0.84
CA ALA A 177 22.38 19.58 0.88
C ALA A 177 20.90 19.97 0.99
N GLU A 178 20.08 19.44 0.09
CA GLU A 178 18.63 19.53 0.21
C GLU A 178 18.12 18.41 1.13
N ILE A 179 17.41 18.79 2.21
CA ILE A 179 16.78 17.82 3.11
C ILE A 179 15.37 17.53 2.59
N ARG A 180 15.19 16.36 1.98
CA ARG A 180 13.89 15.88 1.50
C ARG A 180 13.20 15.02 2.55
N GLU A 181 12.01 15.42 2.97
CA GLU A 181 11.18 14.55 3.81
C GLU A 181 10.56 13.42 2.96
N PRO A 182 10.50 12.17 3.46
CA PRO A 182 9.79 11.09 2.79
C PRO A 182 8.33 11.46 2.58
N PHE A 183 7.80 11.25 1.37
CA PHE A 183 6.43 11.64 1.02
C PHE A 183 5.38 11.01 1.95
N THR A 184 5.69 9.83 2.52
CA THR A 184 4.86 9.12 3.50
C THR A 184 4.60 9.93 4.77
N MET A 185 5.46 10.89 5.14
CA MET A 185 5.23 11.79 6.27
C MET A 185 3.99 12.67 6.10
N THR A 186 3.68 13.03 4.86
CA THR A 186 2.46 13.79 4.54
C THR A 186 1.33 12.86 4.13
N ALA A 187 1.60 11.89 3.25
CA ALA A 187 0.58 11.01 2.71
C ALA A 187 -0.11 10.16 3.80
N ASP A 188 0.63 9.67 4.79
CA ASP A 188 0.05 8.84 5.86
C ASP A 188 -0.92 9.64 6.75
N ARG A 189 -0.70 10.96 6.92
CA ARG A 189 -1.63 11.82 7.66
C ARG A 189 -2.95 11.99 6.91
N VAL A 190 -2.87 12.14 5.59
CA VAL A 190 -4.05 12.19 4.72
C VAL A 190 -4.79 10.85 4.75
N LEU A 191 -4.07 9.73 4.65
CA LEU A 191 -4.65 8.39 4.76
C LEU A 191 -5.30 8.15 6.13
N ALA A 192 -4.71 8.64 7.22
CA ALA A 192 -5.32 8.57 8.55
C ALA A 192 -6.64 9.36 8.60
N ALA A 193 -6.67 10.58 8.07
CA ALA A 193 -7.90 11.39 8.01
C ALA A 193 -8.98 10.72 7.15
N LEU A 194 -8.62 10.16 5.98
CA LEU A 194 -9.52 9.41 5.12
C LEU A 194 -10.04 8.14 5.79
N THR A 195 -9.21 7.45 6.56
CA THR A 195 -9.60 6.28 7.35
C THR A 195 -10.69 6.65 8.35
N LEU A 196 -10.46 7.70 9.15
CA LEU A 196 -11.44 8.17 10.14
C LEU A 196 -12.73 8.64 9.48
N LEU A 197 -12.63 9.36 8.36
CA LEU A 197 -13.79 9.80 7.58
C LEU A 197 -14.60 8.61 7.06
N ALA A 198 -13.95 7.60 6.48
CA ALA A 198 -14.60 6.40 5.96
C ALA A 198 -15.35 5.64 7.07
N LEU A 199 -14.70 5.45 8.23
CA LEU A 199 -15.32 4.81 9.40
C LEU A 199 -16.52 5.63 9.93
N GLY A 200 -16.37 6.95 10.04
CA GLY A 200 -17.45 7.85 10.48
C GLY A 200 -18.65 7.84 9.53
N LEU A 201 -18.42 7.91 8.21
CA LEU A 201 -19.47 7.80 7.20
C LEU A 201 -20.12 6.41 7.18
N GLY A 202 -19.33 5.35 7.37
CA GLY A 202 -19.83 3.98 7.53
C GLY A 202 -20.77 3.84 8.72
N LEU A 203 -20.35 4.32 9.89
CA LEU A 203 -21.17 4.32 11.10
C LEU A 203 -22.46 5.12 10.91
N LEU A 204 -22.38 6.35 10.40
CA LEU A 204 -23.56 7.17 10.09
C LEU A 204 -24.49 6.49 9.09
N GLY A 205 -23.93 5.83 8.07
CA GLY A 205 -24.67 5.07 7.07
C GLY A 205 -25.40 3.86 7.66
N ALA A 206 -24.76 3.14 8.58
CA ALA A 206 -25.34 2.00 9.30
C ALA A 206 -26.43 2.44 10.28
N VAL A 207 -26.19 3.49 11.07
CA VAL A 207 -27.18 4.06 12.01
C VAL A 207 -28.41 4.60 11.28
N ARG A 208 -28.23 5.23 10.10
CA ARG A 208 -29.33 5.73 9.27
C ARG A 208 -29.99 4.65 8.41
N SER A 209 -29.52 3.39 8.46
CA SER A 209 -30.06 2.29 7.66
C SER A 209 -31.57 2.02 7.86
N PRO A 210 -32.17 2.15 9.08
CA PRO A 210 -33.61 1.94 9.24
C PRO A 210 -34.44 3.03 8.55
N GLY A 211 -34.02 4.30 8.65
CA GLY A 211 -34.68 5.42 7.98
C GLY A 211 -34.51 5.40 6.45
N TRP A 212 -33.40 4.85 5.96
CA TRP A 212 -33.20 4.59 4.54
C TRP A 212 -34.10 3.45 4.05
N ALA A 213 -34.16 2.33 4.79
CA ALA A 213 -34.97 1.16 4.43
C ALA A 213 -36.46 1.47 4.38
N ARG A 214 -36.99 2.27 5.32
CA ARG A 214 -38.39 2.75 5.28
C ARG A 214 -38.72 3.49 3.98
N ARG A 215 -37.82 4.36 3.51
CA ARG A 215 -37.97 5.10 2.24
C ARG A 215 -37.79 4.20 1.02
N ALA A 216 -37.01 3.13 1.15
CA ALA A 216 -36.77 2.16 0.08
C ALA A 216 -37.91 1.14 -0.06
N ALA A 217 -38.64 0.84 1.01
CA ALA A 217 -39.71 -0.17 1.03
C ALA A 217 -40.85 0.11 0.04
N GLY A 218 -41.13 1.38 -0.27
CA GLY A 218 -42.12 1.79 -1.27
C GLY A 218 -41.58 1.88 -2.71
N ARG A 219 -40.36 1.41 -2.98
CA ARG A 219 -39.70 1.49 -4.29
C ARG A 219 -39.23 0.09 -4.73
N PRO A 220 -39.06 -0.15 -6.05
CA PRO A 220 -38.61 -1.46 -6.52
C PRO A 220 -37.17 -1.75 -6.07
N LEU A 221 -36.91 -3.03 -5.71
CA LEU A 221 -35.66 -3.48 -5.08
C LEU A 221 -34.40 -3.20 -5.93
N TRP A 222 -34.51 -3.17 -7.26
CA TRP A 222 -33.38 -2.83 -8.14
C TRP A 222 -32.85 -1.41 -7.88
N ARG A 223 -33.71 -0.45 -7.53
CA ARG A 223 -33.29 0.92 -7.16
C ARG A 223 -32.56 0.95 -5.82
N ALA A 224 -32.90 0.04 -4.90
CA ALA A 224 -32.17 -0.13 -3.65
C ALA A 224 -30.77 -0.70 -3.93
N GLY A 225 -30.66 -1.70 -4.81
CA GLY A 225 -29.40 -2.28 -5.27
C GLY A 225 -28.47 -1.27 -5.95
N LEU A 226 -28.99 -0.46 -6.89
CA LEU A 226 -28.19 0.60 -7.54
C LEU A 226 -27.67 1.65 -6.55
N ARG A 227 -28.44 1.97 -5.50
CA ARG A 227 -28.01 2.91 -4.45
C ARG A 227 -26.98 2.33 -3.49
N THR A 228 -26.83 1.01 -3.45
CA THR A 228 -25.75 0.34 -2.71
C THR A 228 -24.53 0.04 -3.57
N MET A 229 -24.65 0.09 -4.90
CA MET A 229 -23.55 -0.20 -5.83
C MET A 229 -22.26 0.60 -5.55
N PRO A 230 -22.30 1.93 -5.24
CA PRO A 230 -21.06 2.67 -4.96
C PRO A 230 -20.27 2.13 -3.75
N TYR A 231 -20.91 1.44 -2.81
CA TYR A 231 -20.25 0.82 -1.65
C TYR A 231 -19.50 -0.48 -2.02
N ALA A 232 -19.74 -1.04 -3.21
CA ALA A 232 -18.94 -2.15 -3.71
C ALA A 232 -17.55 -1.70 -4.15
N LEU A 233 -17.37 -0.41 -4.49
CA LEU A 233 -16.10 0.10 -5.01
C LEU A 233 -14.95 -0.05 -3.98
N PRO A 234 -15.07 0.40 -2.71
CA PRO A 234 -13.99 0.21 -1.74
C PRO A 234 -13.64 -1.27 -1.49
N VAL A 235 -14.64 -2.15 -1.56
CA VAL A 235 -14.44 -3.61 -1.43
C VAL A 235 -13.66 -4.14 -2.63
N ALA A 236 -14.04 -3.76 -3.85
CA ALA A 236 -13.31 -4.12 -5.06
C ALA A 236 -11.88 -3.57 -5.06
N CYS A 237 -11.68 -2.32 -4.61
CA CYS A 237 -10.36 -1.72 -4.44
C CYS A 237 -9.47 -2.51 -3.47
N LEU A 238 -10.03 -3.04 -2.37
CA LEU A 238 -9.27 -3.88 -1.44
C LEU A 238 -8.87 -5.21 -2.09
N VAL A 239 -9.79 -5.86 -2.81
CA VAL A 239 -9.55 -7.14 -3.48
C VAL A 239 -8.48 -7.00 -4.55
N CYS A 240 -8.56 -5.95 -5.36
CA CYS A 240 -7.62 -5.66 -6.44
C CYS A 240 -6.41 -4.82 -5.98
N LEU A 241 -6.21 -4.61 -4.67
CA LEU A 241 -5.20 -3.67 -4.18
C LEU A 241 -3.79 -4.04 -4.64
N ALA A 242 -3.47 -5.34 -4.61
CA ALA A 242 -2.17 -5.85 -5.05
C ALA A 242 -1.93 -5.56 -6.55
N ASP A 243 -2.93 -5.80 -7.39
CA ASP A 243 -2.85 -5.55 -8.82
C ASP A 243 -2.77 -4.05 -9.15
N LEU A 244 -3.52 -3.22 -8.42
CA LEU A 244 -3.51 -1.76 -8.60
C LEU A 244 -2.15 -1.17 -8.22
N VAL A 245 -1.58 -1.60 -7.08
CA VAL A 245 -0.24 -1.18 -6.65
C VAL A 245 0.81 -1.73 -7.62
N GLY A 246 0.66 -2.97 -8.06
CA GLY A 246 1.57 -3.59 -9.02
C GLY A 246 1.58 -2.87 -10.37
N LEU A 247 0.41 -2.48 -10.87
CA LEU A 247 0.26 -1.67 -12.08
C LEU A 247 0.96 -0.30 -11.93
N LEU A 248 0.78 0.36 -10.78
CA LEU A 248 1.43 1.64 -10.49
C LEU A 248 2.96 1.51 -10.45
N MET A 249 3.46 0.44 -9.83
CA MET A 249 4.89 0.17 -9.66
C MET A 249 5.53 -0.51 -10.89
N ARG A 250 4.73 -0.83 -11.93
CA ARG A 250 5.13 -1.64 -13.09
C ARG A 250 5.83 -2.95 -12.67
N ARG A 251 5.35 -3.56 -11.59
CA ARG A 251 5.90 -4.80 -10.99
C ARG A 251 4.76 -5.65 -10.45
N GLU A 252 4.85 -6.96 -10.61
CA GLU A 252 3.91 -7.85 -9.94
C GLU A 252 4.21 -7.91 -8.44
N GLY A 253 3.15 -7.87 -7.62
CA GLY A 253 3.26 -7.87 -6.18
C GLY A 253 2.11 -8.63 -5.55
N THR A 254 2.40 -9.34 -4.46
CA THR A 254 1.39 -10.00 -3.64
C THR A 254 0.78 -8.99 -2.67
N PHE A 255 -0.44 -9.27 -2.20
CA PHE A 255 -1.07 -8.45 -1.14
C PHE A 255 -0.18 -8.37 0.11
N GLY A 256 0.48 -9.46 0.48
CA GLY A 256 1.44 -9.48 1.58
C GLY A 256 2.57 -8.47 1.39
N GLN A 257 3.13 -8.37 0.18
CA GLN A 257 4.16 -7.37 -0.12
C GLN A 257 3.62 -5.94 0.00
N VAL A 258 2.38 -5.67 -0.44
CA VAL A 258 1.76 -4.34 -0.29
C VAL A 258 1.66 -3.91 1.18
N VAL A 259 1.40 -4.86 2.09
CA VAL A 259 1.37 -4.60 3.54
C VAL A 259 2.73 -4.10 4.06
N TYR A 260 3.84 -4.59 3.52
CA TYR A 260 5.17 -4.08 3.89
C TYR A 260 5.46 -2.73 3.25
N VAL A 261 5.12 -2.61 1.97
CA VAL A 261 5.41 -1.44 1.12
C VAL A 261 4.71 -0.20 1.68
N TRP A 262 3.40 -0.27 1.94
CA TRP A 262 2.63 0.89 2.40
C TRP A 262 1.52 0.51 3.39
N PRO A 263 1.87 0.24 4.66
CA PRO A 263 0.89 -0.22 5.66
C PRO A 263 -0.29 0.74 5.85
N ALA A 264 -0.03 2.06 5.82
CA ALA A 264 -1.07 3.08 5.98
C ALA A 264 -2.12 3.04 4.86
N LEU A 265 -1.70 2.79 3.61
CA LEU A 265 -2.61 2.63 2.48
C LEU A 265 -3.50 1.41 2.67
N VAL A 266 -2.92 0.27 3.07
CA VAL A 266 -3.69 -0.96 3.34
C VAL A 266 -4.73 -0.72 4.43
N VAL A 267 -4.35 -0.07 5.53
CA VAL A 267 -5.29 0.26 6.63
C VAL A 267 -6.44 1.13 6.12
N CYS A 268 -6.15 2.17 5.34
CA CYS A 268 -7.17 3.07 4.80
C CYS A 268 -8.15 2.34 3.88
N VAL A 269 -7.65 1.55 2.92
CA VAL A 269 -8.49 0.81 1.97
C VAL A 269 -9.30 -0.27 2.68
N ALA A 270 -8.70 -0.99 3.64
CA ALA A 270 -9.37 -2.01 4.43
C ALA A 270 -10.49 -1.40 5.30
N ALA A 271 -10.24 -0.26 5.94
CA ALA A 271 -11.26 0.45 6.72
C ALA A 271 -12.43 0.93 5.85
N ALA A 272 -12.16 1.46 4.66
CA ALA A 272 -13.19 1.88 3.72
C ALA A 272 -14.03 0.68 3.21
N ALA A 273 -13.39 -0.45 2.92
CA ALA A 273 -14.07 -1.69 2.54
C ALA A 273 -14.95 -2.24 3.69
N LEU A 274 -14.43 -2.24 4.92
CA LEU A 274 -15.17 -2.67 6.12
C LEU A 274 -16.39 -1.77 6.38
N ALA A 275 -16.19 -0.46 6.38
CA ALA A 275 -17.26 0.53 6.53
C ALA A 275 -18.35 0.36 5.48
N SER A 276 -17.96 0.14 4.22
CA SER A 276 -18.89 -0.06 3.11
C SER A 276 -19.67 -1.36 3.23
N THR A 277 -18.99 -2.45 3.60
CA THR A 277 -19.62 -3.75 3.84
C THR A 277 -20.63 -3.67 4.99
N ALA A 278 -20.29 -2.98 6.09
CA ALA A 278 -21.21 -2.76 7.20
C ALA A 278 -22.48 -2.01 6.79
N VAL A 279 -22.35 -0.99 5.92
CA VAL A 279 -23.51 -0.24 5.39
C VAL A 279 -24.36 -1.11 4.48
N ILE A 280 -23.75 -1.89 3.56
CA ILE A 280 -24.47 -2.81 2.68
C ILE A 280 -25.25 -3.84 3.50
N ALA A 281 -24.58 -4.49 4.46
CA ALA A 281 -25.19 -5.50 5.33
C ALA A 281 -26.34 -4.90 6.16
N SER A 282 -26.13 -3.74 6.79
CA SER A 282 -27.15 -3.06 7.59
C SER A 282 -28.38 -2.70 6.75
N ARG A 283 -28.17 -2.13 5.55
CA ARG A 283 -29.26 -1.77 4.65
C ARG A 283 -30.00 -3.00 4.12
N GLY A 284 -29.28 -4.07 3.78
CA GLY A 284 -29.86 -5.34 3.34
C GLY A 284 -30.76 -5.94 4.41
N VAL A 285 -30.27 -6.07 5.65
CA VAL A 285 -31.05 -6.58 6.79
C VAL A 285 -32.31 -5.74 7.02
N GLN A 286 -32.20 -4.41 6.99
CA GLN A 286 -33.34 -3.54 7.25
C GLN A 286 -34.38 -3.55 6.12
N VAL A 287 -33.96 -3.66 4.85
CA VAL A 287 -34.90 -3.82 3.72
C VAL A 287 -35.60 -5.16 3.79
N THR A 288 -34.88 -6.26 4.05
CA THR A 288 -35.49 -7.58 4.22
C THR A 288 -36.51 -7.57 5.37
N ARG A 289 -36.17 -6.96 6.51
CA ARG A 289 -37.11 -6.79 7.64
C ARG A 289 -38.33 -5.95 7.26
N ALA A 290 -38.16 -4.87 6.49
CA ALA A 290 -39.26 -4.02 6.06
C ALA A 290 -40.21 -4.75 5.09
N VAL A 291 -39.67 -5.49 4.11
CA VAL A 291 -40.45 -6.30 3.17
C VAL A 291 -41.20 -7.42 3.89
N LEU A 292 -40.55 -8.14 4.82
CA LEU A 292 -41.20 -9.19 5.61
C LEU A 292 -42.33 -8.64 6.49
N ARG A 293 -42.17 -7.45 7.08
CA ARG A 293 -43.25 -6.79 7.84
C ARG A 293 -44.41 -6.34 6.96
N GLY A 294 -44.13 -5.88 5.73
CA GLY A 294 -45.17 -5.50 4.77
C GLY A 294 -45.92 -6.67 4.13
N ARG A 295 -45.39 -7.90 4.23
CA ARG A 295 -46.03 -9.13 3.73
C ARG A 295 -46.88 -9.88 4.77
N ARG A 296 -46.96 -9.40 6.02
CA ARG A 296 -47.89 -10.00 6.99
C ARG A 296 -49.32 -9.76 6.50
N PRO A 297 -50.15 -10.81 6.31
CA PRO A 297 -51.55 -10.64 5.96
C PRO A 297 -52.21 -9.78 7.04
N THR A 298 -52.87 -8.70 6.64
CA THR A 298 -53.89 -8.08 7.48
C THR A 298 -54.93 -9.16 7.74
N GLY A 299 -54.94 -9.71 8.96
CA GLY A 299 -55.82 -10.78 9.35
C GLY A 299 -57.28 -10.41 9.06
N ASP A 300 -57.99 -11.36 8.45
CA ASP A 300 -59.42 -11.33 8.21
C ASP A 300 -60.17 -10.88 9.48
N GLY A 301 -60.99 -9.84 9.34
CA GLY A 301 -62.06 -9.58 10.29
C GLY A 301 -63.06 -10.74 10.24
N PRO A 302 -63.68 -11.14 11.37
CA PRO A 302 -64.56 -12.29 11.40
C PRO A 302 -65.78 -12.08 10.48
N PRO A 303 -66.29 -13.15 9.82
CA PRO A 303 -67.38 -13.02 8.88
C PRO A 303 -68.67 -12.62 9.62
N ALA A 304 -69.32 -11.56 9.14
CA ALA A 304 -70.68 -11.26 9.51
C ALA A 304 -71.58 -12.39 9.01
N SER A 305 -72.03 -13.24 9.94
CA SER A 305 -73.10 -14.21 9.73
C SER A 305 -74.40 -13.45 9.45
N GLY A 306 -74.87 -13.52 8.20
CA GLY A 306 -76.26 -13.29 7.89
C GLY A 306 -77.08 -14.51 8.29
N ASP A 307 -78.20 -14.28 8.98
CA ASP A 307 -79.33 -15.20 8.96
C ASP A 307 -80.61 -14.37 8.80
N GLY A 308 -81.47 -14.82 7.87
CA GLY A 308 -82.55 -14.04 7.27
C GLY A 308 -83.97 -14.38 7.76
N ALA A 309 -84.92 -13.89 6.95
CA ALA A 309 -86.37 -14.13 6.93
C ALA A 309 -87.23 -13.47 8.04
N ASP A 310 -88.48 -13.08 7.84
CA ASP A 310 -89.36 -12.73 6.71
C ASP A 310 -90.70 -12.27 7.37
N THR A 311 -91.55 -11.61 6.60
CA THR A 311 -93.01 -11.45 6.73
C THR A 311 -93.63 -10.14 7.21
N ALA A 312 -94.64 -9.77 6.43
CA ALA A 312 -95.37 -8.53 6.35
C ALA A 312 -96.55 -8.42 7.35
N ARG A 313 -96.96 -7.19 7.67
CA ARG A 313 -98.33 -6.65 7.47
C ARG A 313 -98.52 -5.28 8.13
N GLY A 314 -98.98 -4.32 7.32
CA GLY A 314 -100.15 -3.48 7.63
C GLY A 314 -99.98 -2.18 8.42
N GLY A 315 -100.49 -1.08 7.86
CA GLY A 315 -101.14 -0.03 8.65
C GLY A 315 -100.70 1.42 8.42
N GLN A 316 -101.41 2.11 7.51
CA GLN A 316 -101.93 3.50 7.61
C GLN A 316 -101.03 4.67 8.07
N ALA A 317 -101.00 5.71 7.22
CA ALA A 317 -100.65 7.11 7.54
C ALA A 317 -101.83 7.81 8.31
N PRO A 318 -101.81 9.12 8.70
CA PRO A 318 -100.82 10.18 8.40
C PRO A 318 -100.59 11.28 9.50
N VAL A 319 -99.75 12.28 9.15
CA VAL A 319 -99.68 13.70 9.59
C VAL A 319 -99.45 14.05 11.08
N VAL A 320 -98.35 14.78 11.37
CA VAL A 320 -98.36 16.08 12.11
C VAL A 320 -97.17 16.94 11.65
N VAL A 321 -97.49 18.21 11.40
CA VAL A 321 -96.65 19.37 11.09
C VAL A 321 -96.09 19.97 12.38
N ASP A 322 -94.80 20.37 12.46
CA ASP A 322 -94.48 21.72 12.94
C ASP A 322 -93.05 22.19 12.58
N ARG A 323 -92.97 23.52 12.59
CA ARG A 323 -92.04 24.47 11.97
C ARG A 323 -90.67 24.58 12.64
N GLY A 324 -89.69 24.94 11.81
CA GLY A 324 -89.19 26.32 11.84
C GLY A 324 -87.78 26.57 12.39
N VAL A 325 -87.17 27.59 11.76
CA VAL A 325 -86.00 28.38 12.17
C VAL A 325 -84.65 27.68 11.93
N GLY A 326 -83.68 28.24 11.21
CA GLY A 326 -83.51 29.55 10.58
C GLY A 326 -82.06 29.63 10.08
N ALA A 327 -81.86 30.21 8.90
CA ALA A 327 -80.58 30.41 8.25
C ALA A 327 -79.75 31.52 8.92
N GLY A 328 -78.44 31.54 8.66
CA GLY A 328 -77.73 32.82 8.51
C GLY A 328 -76.28 32.86 8.96
N GLN A 329 -75.40 32.85 7.96
CA GLN A 329 -74.01 33.36 7.90
C GLN A 329 -72.89 32.54 8.52
#